data_AF-A0A4Y2SU74-F1
#
_entry.id   AF-A0A4Y2SU74-F1
#
_cell.length_a   1.000
_cell.length_b   1.000
_cell.length_c   1.000
_cell.angle_alpha   90.00
_cell.angle_beta   90.00
_cell.angle_gamma   90.00
#
_symmetry.space_group_name_H-M   'P 1'
#
loop_
_entity.id
_entity.type
_entity.pdbx_description
1 polymer ?
#
loop_
_entity_poly.entity_id
_entity_poly.type
_entity_poly.pdbx_seq_one_letter_code
_entity_poly.pdbx_strand_id
1 'polypeptide(L)'
;MAFLARSKKEDLLLLAEELGLTLKKEFKVKQLHKLITESPSYDEEFTRELLGSIKEEREKTEEREKQEREREIEREKQEREREIEREREAREERERVRELLNYKNMNWKSEVEGHSPLNLGIYLINLLKSECTM
;
A
#
# COMPACT_ATOMS: atom_id res chain seq x y z
N MET A 1 38.20 -9.74 -24.42
CA MET A 1 38.17 -10.31 -23.04
C MET A 1 37.89 -9.33 -21.88
N ALA A 2 38.24 -8.04 -21.93
CA ALA A 2 38.10 -7.12 -20.77
C ALA A 2 36.65 -6.90 -20.29
N PHE A 3 35.65 -7.20 -21.11
CA PHE A 3 34.23 -7.05 -20.79
C PHE A 3 33.74 -8.04 -19.73
N LEU A 4 34.28 -9.27 -19.70
CA LEU A 4 34.00 -10.23 -18.65
C LEU A 4 34.51 -9.68 -17.31
N ALA A 5 35.68 -9.02 -17.30
CA ALA A 5 36.34 -8.53 -16.08
C ALA A 5 35.63 -7.36 -15.41
N ARG A 6 34.76 -6.66 -16.15
CA ARG A 6 33.93 -5.57 -15.65
C ARG A 6 32.51 -6.03 -15.27
N SER A 7 32.18 -7.30 -15.48
CA SER A 7 30.82 -7.81 -15.28
C SER A 7 30.62 -8.36 -13.86
N LYS A 8 29.40 -8.26 -13.33
CA LYS A 8 29.11 -8.72 -11.97
C LYS A 8 29.17 -10.25 -11.90
N LYS A 9 29.42 -10.80 -10.71
CA LYS A 9 29.45 -12.25 -10.50
C LYS A 9 28.12 -12.91 -10.89
N GLU A 10 27.00 -12.27 -10.59
CA GLU A 10 25.65 -12.73 -10.94
C GLU A 10 25.46 -12.84 -12.46
N ASP A 11 25.81 -11.77 -13.19
CA ASP A 11 25.71 -11.75 -14.66
C ASP A 11 26.59 -12.84 -15.31
N LEU A 12 27.76 -13.13 -14.74
CA LEU A 12 28.66 -14.18 -15.21
C LEU A 12 28.18 -15.60 -14.86
N LEU A 13 27.42 -15.75 -13.77
CA LEU A 13 26.78 -17.02 -13.42
C LEU A 13 25.66 -17.31 -14.41
N LEU A 14 24.76 -16.36 -14.65
CA LEU A 14 23.68 -16.53 -15.62
C LEU A 14 24.26 -16.82 -17.02
N LEU A 15 25.26 -16.05 -17.44
CA LEU A 15 25.94 -16.28 -18.73
C LEU A 15 26.48 -17.70 -18.88
N ALA A 16 27.07 -18.27 -17.82
CA ALA A 16 27.61 -19.61 -17.89
C ALA A 16 26.52 -20.70 -17.77
N GLU A 17 25.39 -20.41 -17.14
CA GLU A 17 24.20 -21.28 -17.13
C GLU A 17 23.59 -21.38 -18.53
N GLU A 18 23.44 -20.25 -19.23
CA GLU A 18 22.95 -20.17 -20.61
C GLU A 18 23.89 -20.84 -21.61
N LEU A 19 25.20 -20.83 -21.33
CA LEU A 19 26.20 -21.59 -22.09
C LEU A 19 26.21 -23.09 -21.76
N GLY A 20 25.34 -23.56 -20.86
CA GLY A 20 25.21 -24.96 -20.47
C GLY A 20 26.38 -25.48 -19.62
N LEU A 21 27.15 -24.61 -18.99
CA LEU A 21 28.28 -25.00 -18.15
C LEU A 21 27.80 -25.40 -16.76
N THR A 22 28.37 -26.47 -16.21
CA THR A 22 28.05 -26.92 -14.85
C THR A 22 28.58 -25.94 -13.81
N LEU A 23 27.69 -25.09 -13.29
CA LEU A 23 28.05 -24.08 -12.28
C LEU A 23 27.85 -24.58 -10.86
N LYS A 24 28.88 -24.43 -10.05
CA LYS A 24 28.80 -24.52 -8.59
C LYS A 24 28.77 -23.10 -8.04
N LYS A 25 27.83 -22.80 -7.12
CA LYS A 25 27.70 -21.47 -6.47
C LYS A 25 28.99 -20.95 -5.81
N GLU A 26 29.91 -21.85 -5.50
CA GLU A 26 31.21 -21.59 -4.87
C GLU A 26 32.27 -21.03 -5.84
N PHE A 27 32.03 -21.03 -7.15
CA PHE A 27 33.02 -20.53 -8.10
C PHE A 27 33.34 -19.04 -7.88
N LYS A 28 34.63 -18.72 -7.89
CA LYS A 28 35.13 -17.34 -7.90
C LYS A 28 34.98 -16.75 -9.29
N VAL A 29 34.86 -15.43 -9.39
CA VAL A 29 34.78 -14.69 -10.67
C VAL A 29 35.90 -15.11 -11.63
N LYS A 30 37.13 -15.23 -11.15
CA LYS A 30 38.27 -15.69 -11.95
C LYS A 30 38.10 -17.11 -12.52
N GLN A 31 37.45 -18.01 -11.78
CA GLN A 31 37.20 -19.38 -12.24
C GLN A 31 36.08 -19.41 -13.28
N LEU A 32 35.02 -18.62 -13.09
CA LEU A 32 33.94 -18.48 -14.08
C LEU A 32 34.45 -17.96 -15.41
N HIS A 33 35.28 -16.92 -15.38
CA HIS A 33 35.95 -16.41 -16.57
C HIS A 33 36.71 -17.47 -17.32
N LYS A 34 37.56 -18.21 -16.59
CA LYS A 34 38.40 -19.25 -17.15
C LYS A 34 37.56 -20.33 -17.81
N LEU A 35 36.50 -20.79 -17.14
CA LEU A 35 35.55 -21.78 -17.66
C LEU A 35 34.84 -21.31 -18.94
N ILE A 36 34.42 -20.04 -18.99
CA ILE A 36 33.77 -19.47 -20.17
C ILE A 36 34.76 -19.41 -21.35
N THR A 37 35.98 -18.93 -21.12
CA THR A 37 37.00 -18.79 -22.18
C THR A 37 37.62 -20.11 -22.64
N GLU A 38 37.62 -21.14 -21.79
CA GLU A 38 38.11 -22.48 -22.12
C GLU A 38 37.03 -23.35 -22.76
N SER A 39 35.78 -22.86 -22.85
CA SER A 39 34.71 -23.56 -23.53
C SER A 39 34.97 -23.63 -25.04
N PRO A 40 34.84 -24.81 -25.68
CA PRO A 40 35.00 -24.95 -27.13
C PRO A 40 33.92 -24.20 -27.92
N SER A 41 32.83 -23.80 -27.26
CA SER A 41 31.72 -23.03 -27.83
C SER A 41 31.82 -21.54 -27.55
N TYR A 42 32.98 -21.05 -27.07
CA TYR A 42 33.18 -19.64 -26.79
C TYR A 42 33.31 -18.82 -28.07
N ASP A 43 32.38 -17.89 -28.27
CA ASP A 43 32.48 -16.83 -29.27
C ASP A 43 32.43 -15.47 -28.56
N GLU A 44 33.42 -14.62 -28.82
CA GLU A 44 33.55 -13.30 -28.18
C GLU A 44 32.38 -12.37 -28.52
N GLU A 45 31.85 -12.44 -29.74
CA GLU A 45 30.75 -11.57 -30.17
C GLU A 45 29.42 -12.02 -29.56
N PHE A 46 29.13 -13.31 -29.65
CA PHE A 46 27.96 -13.93 -29.03
C PHE A 46 27.93 -13.74 -27.51
N THR A 47 29.06 -13.99 -26.83
CA THR A 47 29.14 -13.85 -25.36
C THR A 47 28.94 -12.40 -24.93
N ARG A 48 29.42 -11.44 -25.72
CA ARG A 48 29.24 -10.01 -25.44
C ARG A 48 27.78 -9.58 -25.62
N GLU A 49 27.12 -10.05 -26.68
CA GLU A 49 25.70 -9.77 -26.93
C GLU A 49 24.82 -10.39 -25.84
N LEU A 50 25.02 -11.67 -25.52
CA LEU A 50 24.30 -12.38 -24.47
C LEU A 50 24.45 -11.69 -23.10
N LEU A 51 25.67 -11.28 -22.75
CA LEU A 51 25.92 -10.52 -21.52
C LEU A 51 25.25 -9.14 -21.53
N GLY A 52 25.06 -8.54 -22.72
CA GLY A 52 24.28 -7.32 -22.90
C GLY A 52 22.81 -7.54 -22.59
N SER A 53 22.21 -8.58 -23.17
CA SER A 53 20.81 -8.95 -22.92
C SER A 53 20.54 -9.27 -21.45
N ILE A 54 21.45 -10.00 -20.79
CA ILE A 54 21.33 -10.31 -19.35
C ILE A 54 21.32 -9.03 -18.51
N LYS A 55 22.18 -8.05 -18.84
CA LYS A 55 22.21 -6.77 -18.13
C LYS A 55 20.94 -5.96 -18.33
N GLU A 56 20.43 -5.93 -19.56
CA GLU A 56 19.18 -5.24 -19.89
C GLU A 56 17.99 -5.88 -19.17
N GLU A 57 17.90 -7.21 -19.12
CA GLU A 57 16.84 -7.91 -18.42
C GLU A 57 16.89 -7.67 -16.90
N ARG A 58 18.10 -7.67 -16.31
CA ARG A 58 18.28 -7.32 -14.90
C ARG A 58 17.81 -5.90 -14.62
N GLU A 59 18.26 -4.93 -15.42
CA GLU A 59 17.88 -3.52 -15.27
C GLU A 59 16.37 -3.33 -15.41
N LYS A 60 15.75 -4.00 -16.38
CA LYS A 60 14.30 -3.98 -16.57
C LYS A 60 13.54 -4.58 -15.39
N THR A 61 14.08 -5.62 -14.76
CA THR A 61 13.47 -6.26 -13.59
C THR A 61 13.61 -5.35 -12.36
N GLU A 62 14.80 -4.80 -12.12
CA GLU A 62 15.04 -3.83 -11.03
C GLU A 62 14.14 -2.59 -11.17
N GLU A 63 13.99 -2.06 -12.39
CA GLU A 63 13.11 -0.93 -12.69
C GLU A 63 11.64 -1.27 -12.44
N ARG A 64 11.18 -2.46 -12.84
CA ARG A 64 9.81 -2.94 -12.57
C ARG A 64 9.55 -3.05 -11.08
N GLU A 65 10.46 -3.67 -10.33
CA GLU A 65 10.32 -3.77 -8.86
C GLU A 65 10.30 -2.38 -8.21
N LYS A 66 11.13 -1.46 -8.68
CA LYS A 66 11.15 -0.09 -8.18
C LYS A 66 9.82 0.62 -8.46
N GLN A 67 9.30 0.52 -9.68
CA GLN A 67 7.99 1.08 -10.02
C GLN A 67 6.85 0.44 -9.23
N GLU A 68 6.91 -0.86 -8.96
CA GLU A 68 5.92 -1.56 -8.14
C GLU A 68 5.97 -1.06 -6.69
N ARG A 69 7.15 -0.95 -6.10
CA ARG A 69 7.35 -0.37 -4.76
C ARG A 69 6.83 1.07 -4.68
N GLU A 70 7.12 1.90 -5.68
CA GLU A 70 6.62 3.29 -5.72
C GLU A 70 5.09 3.34 -5.81
N ARG A 71 4.47 2.46 -6.61
CA ARG A 71 3.00 2.35 -6.70
C ARG A 71 2.38 1.86 -5.40
N GLU A 72 3.03 0.95 -4.69
CA GLU A 72 2.56 0.47 -3.39
C GLU A 72 2.57 1.59 -2.34
N ILE A 73 3.66 2.34 -2.25
CA ILE A 73 3.78 3.50 -1.36
C ILE A 73 2.71 4.56 -1.68
N GLU A 74 2.46 4.83 -2.96
CA GLU A 74 1.44 5.79 -3.37
C GLU A 74 0.03 5.33 -2.99
N ARG A 75 -0.27 4.03 -3.15
CA ARG A 75 -1.55 3.45 -2.72
C ARG A 75 -1.74 3.54 -1.21
N GLU A 76 -0.71 3.22 -0.44
CA GLU A 76 -0.76 3.30 1.03
C GLU A 76 -1.01 4.73 1.50
N LYS A 77 -0.35 5.73 0.87
CA LYS A 77 -0.61 7.14 1.15
C LYS A 77 -2.06 7.53 0.86
N GLN A 78 -2.57 7.15 -0.31
CA GLN A 78 -3.96 7.46 -0.68
C GLN A 78 -4.98 6.80 0.25
N GLU A 79 -4.72 5.57 0.68
CA GLU A 79 -5.59 4.87 1.63
C GLU A 79 -5.60 5.57 2.99
N ARG A 80 -4.42 5.97 3.47
CA ARG A 80 -4.26 6.69 4.73
C ARG A 80 -4.92 8.07 4.70
N GLU A 81 -4.82 8.80 3.58
CA GLU A 81 -5.52 10.07 3.40
C GLU A 81 -7.05 9.89 3.45
N ARG A 82 -7.57 8.87 2.77
CA ARG A 82 -9.01 8.53 2.81
C ARG A 82 -9.47 8.09 4.19
N GLU A 83 -8.63 7.43 4.97
CA GLU A 83 -8.95 7.07 6.35
C GLU A 83 -9.04 8.31 7.25
N ILE A 84 -8.07 9.23 7.12
CA ILE A 84 -8.08 10.52 7.84
C ILE A 84 -9.31 11.35 7.48
N GLU A 85 -9.67 11.40 6.20
CA GLU A 85 -10.88 12.11 5.74
C GLU A 85 -12.15 11.51 6.35
N ARG A 86 -12.31 10.17 6.29
CA ARG A 86 -13.44 9.47 6.92
C ARG A 86 -13.51 9.70 8.42
N GLU A 87 -12.37 9.74 9.12
CA GLU A 87 -12.34 10.02 10.55
C GLU A 87 -12.77 11.45 10.87
N ARG A 88 -12.35 12.43 10.04
CA ARG A 88 -12.79 13.82 10.17
C ARG A 88 -14.29 13.96 9.95
N GLU A 89 -14.82 13.38 8.88
CA GLU A 89 -16.26 13.39 8.60
C GLU A 89 -17.06 12.75 9.73
N ALA A 90 -16.62 11.59 10.23
CA ALA A 90 -17.26 10.92 11.36
C ALA A 90 -17.22 11.77 12.64
N ARG A 91 -16.14 12.53 12.86
CA ARG A 91 -16.04 13.46 13.98
C ARG A 91 -17.01 14.62 13.84
N GLU A 92 -17.08 15.23 12.66
CA GLU A 92 -18.04 16.31 12.38
C GLU A 92 -19.48 15.83 12.55
N GLU A 93 -19.81 14.64 12.07
CA GLU A 93 -21.13 14.06 12.24
C GLU A 93 -21.46 13.85 13.72
N ARG A 94 -20.52 13.32 14.52
CA ARG A 94 -20.68 13.18 15.98
C ARG A 94 -20.90 14.53 16.67
N GLU A 95 -20.21 15.58 16.23
CA GLU A 95 -20.41 16.94 16.76
C GLU A 95 -21.79 17.47 16.38
N ARG A 96 -22.24 17.33 15.14
CA ARG A 96 -23.60 17.72 14.70
C ARG A 96 -24.68 16.97 15.47
N VAL A 97 -24.53 15.66 15.66
CA VAL A 97 -25.45 14.84 16.45
C VAL A 97 -25.49 15.31 17.91
N ARG A 98 -24.32 15.61 18.49
CA ARG A 98 -24.22 16.15 19.86
C ARG A 98 -24.92 17.50 19.98
N GLU A 99 -24.72 18.41 19.04
CA GLU A 99 -25.36 19.72 19.02
C GLU A 99 -26.88 19.59 18.89
N LEU A 100 -27.37 18.71 18.02
CA LEU A 100 -28.81 18.45 17.87
C LEU A 100 -29.40 17.89 19.17
N LEU A 101 -28.72 16.96 19.83
CA LEU A 101 -29.14 16.43 21.12
C LEU A 101 -29.16 17.53 22.19
N ASN A 102 -28.15 18.40 22.21
CA ASN A 102 -28.09 19.52 23.15
C ASN A 102 -29.23 20.52 22.90
N TYR A 103 -29.50 20.87 21.63
CA TYR A 103 -30.63 21.70 21.25
C TYR A 103 -31.97 21.10 21.68
N LYS A 104 -32.20 19.81 21.39
CA LYS A 104 -33.41 19.10 21.83
C LYS A 104 -33.55 19.11 23.35
N ASN A 105 -32.47 18.87 24.08
CA ASN A 105 -32.45 18.88 25.54
C ASN A 105 -32.76 20.28 26.11
N MET A 106 -32.19 21.34 25.53
CA MET A 106 -32.49 22.72 25.93
C MET A 106 -33.94 23.10 25.59
N ASN A 107 -34.45 22.73 24.42
CA ASN A 107 -35.84 22.98 24.05
C ASN A 107 -36.82 22.27 24.99
N TRP A 108 -36.56 20.98 25.29
CA TRP A 108 -37.34 20.21 26.25
C TRP A 108 -37.33 20.85 27.64
N LYS A 109 -36.16 21.31 28.13
CA LYS A 109 -36.06 22.02 29.41
C LYS A 109 -36.86 23.32 29.43
N SER A 110 -36.78 24.13 28.38
CA SER A 110 -37.56 25.37 28.27
C SER A 110 -39.06 25.11 28.22
N GLU A 111 -39.50 24.04 27.53
CA GLU A 111 -40.90 23.62 27.50
C GLU A 111 -41.39 23.20 28.89
N VAL A 112 -40.59 22.43 29.62
CA VAL A 112 -40.89 22.00 30.99
C VAL A 112 -40.88 23.17 31.99
N GLU A 113 -39.94 24.11 31.88
CA GLU A 113 -39.85 25.29 32.76
C GLU A 113 -40.94 26.34 32.47
N GLY A 114 -41.44 26.41 31.23
CA GLY A 114 -42.57 27.26 30.85
C GLY A 114 -43.93 26.78 31.40
N HIS A 115 -44.00 25.54 31.88
CA HIS A 115 -45.18 25.01 32.53
C HIS A 115 -45.09 25.20 34.06
N SER A 116 -46.08 25.91 34.63
CA SER A 116 -46.33 25.89 36.08
C SER A 116 -46.42 24.43 36.58
N PRO A 117 -46.00 24.09 37.81
CA PRO A 117 -46.09 22.73 38.35
C PRO A 117 -47.49 22.09 38.23
N LEU A 118 -48.54 22.91 38.26
CA LEU A 118 -49.93 22.49 38.04
C LEU A 118 -50.23 22.19 36.55
N ASN A 119 -49.60 22.91 35.62
CA ASN A 119 -49.72 22.68 34.18
C ASN A 119 -48.90 21.48 33.68
N LEU A 120 -47.76 21.15 34.32
CA LEU A 120 -47.01 19.91 34.04
C LEU A 120 -47.85 18.66 34.32
N GLY A 121 -48.62 18.68 35.42
CA GLY A 121 -49.57 17.61 35.75
C GLY A 121 -50.67 17.46 34.68
N ILE A 122 -51.22 18.57 34.19
CA ILE A 122 -52.24 18.56 33.12
C ILE A 122 -51.65 18.07 31.78
N TYR A 123 -50.43 18.48 31.43
CA TYR A 123 -49.74 18.04 30.22
C TYR A 123 -49.48 16.52 30.22
N LEU A 124 -48.94 15.97 31.33
CA LEU A 124 -48.72 14.54 31.49
C LEU A 124 -50.03 13.73 31.42
N ILE A 125 -51.11 14.24 32.03
CA ILE A 125 -52.44 13.62 31.95
C ILE A 125 -52.96 13.61 30.51
N ASN A 126 -52.78 14.70 29.76
CA ASN A 126 -53.21 14.78 28.36
C ASN A 126 -52.39 13.86 27.44
N LEU A 127 -51.07 13.74 27.68
CA LEU A 127 -50.18 12.84 26.95
C LEU A 127 -50.57 11.37 27.18
N LEU A 128 -50.78 10.96 28.43
CA LEU A 128 -51.28 9.63 28.81
C LEU A 128 -52.66 9.32 28.22
N LYS A 129 -53.53 10.33 28.11
CA LYS A 129 -54.83 10.18 27.46
C LYS A 129 -54.72 9.98 25.96
N SER A 130 -53.79 10.69 25.28
CA SER A 130 -53.60 10.54 23.83
C SER A 130 -53.01 9.18 23.43
N GLU A 131 -52.11 8.61 24.24
CA GLU A 131 -51.54 7.27 24.00
C GLU A 131 -52.54 6.13 24.27
N CYS A 132 -53.53 6.35 25.15
CA CYS A 132 -54.61 5.38 25.43
C CYS A 132 -55.76 5.40 24.41
N THR A 133 -55.80 6.37 23.48
CA THR A 133 -56.86 6.49 22.45
C THR A 133 -56.47 5.97 21.06
N MET A 134 -55.28 5.36 20.92
CA MET A 134 -54.93 4.49 19.79
C MET A 134 -55.04 3.02 20.20
#